data_AF-A0A2N9N4U1-F1
#
_entry.id   AF-A0A2N9N4U1-F1
#
_cell.length_a   1.000
_cell.length_b   1.000
_cell.length_c   1.000
_cell.angle_alpha   90.00
_cell.angle_beta   90.00
_cell.angle_gamma   90.00
#
_symmetry.space_group_name_H-M   'P 1'
#
loop_
_entity.id
_entity.type
_entity.pdbx_description
1 polymer ?
#
loop_
_entity_poly.entity_id
_entity_poly.type
_entity_poly.pdbx_seq_one_letter_code
_entity_poly.pdbx_strand_id
1 'polypeptide(L)'
;MGRFATEREWIAEFELIAMSTYLIFSLLWGLNMIVYEVEPVQTDYLLQENIKLNLKIHNRGSQPVVVPDPSRAANSQPVYGLAGPGFPEPLMFSNFTRHDHGQPPPPLQLTTIAPGETWNGESRLNRLVTIDTPGDYRIASMLAWQEIRVRAQDQRPEFPGEPAAPGVIAHRPRSASLQSRPGPDRIPAAGDRVNGSLLHPVR
;
A
#
# COMPACT_ATOMS: atom_id res chain seq x y z
N MET A 1 21.52 0.75 -24.50
CA MET A 1 20.55 -0.35 -24.72
C MET A 1 20.19 -0.92 -23.36
N GLY A 2 19.03 -0.55 -22.82
CA GLY A 2 18.58 -1.00 -21.50
C GLY A 2 18.21 -2.48 -21.55
N ARG A 3 18.76 -3.28 -20.64
CA ARG A 3 18.36 -4.66 -20.44
C ARG A 3 17.00 -4.65 -19.74
N PHE A 4 15.95 -5.01 -20.46
CA PHE A 4 14.68 -5.35 -19.84
C PHE A 4 14.90 -6.66 -19.07
N ALA A 5 14.61 -6.67 -17.77
CA ALA A 5 14.45 -7.94 -17.06
C ALA A 5 13.28 -8.65 -17.73
N THR A 6 13.53 -9.84 -18.28
CA THR A 6 12.49 -10.56 -19.01
C THR A 6 11.61 -11.32 -18.03
N GLU A 7 10.34 -11.50 -18.40
CA GLU A 7 9.31 -12.25 -17.66
C GLU A 7 9.77 -13.64 -17.18
N ARG A 8 10.78 -14.23 -17.83
CA ARG A 8 11.40 -15.52 -17.45
C ARG A 8 12.37 -15.44 -16.27
N GLU A 9 13.00 -14.31 -16.01
CA GLU A 9 13.88 -14.13 -14.84
C GLU A 9 13.05 -14.06 -13.54
N TRP A 10 11.75 -13.72 -13.65
CA TRP A 10 10.82 -13.58 -12.53
C TRP A 10 10.30 -14.91 -11.96
N ILE A 11 10.09 -15.93 -12.81
CA ILE A 11 9.59 -17.24 -12.37
C ILE A 11 10.58 -17.89 -11.39
N ALA A 12 11.89 -17.74 -11.64
CA ALA A 12 12.94 -18.27 -10.77
C ALA A 12 13.03 -17.51 -9.43
N GLU A 13 12.86 -16.19 -9.42
CA GLU A 13 12.90 -15.38 -8.20
C GLU A 13 11.63 -15.53 -7.33
N PHE A 14 10.46 -15.73 -7.94
CA PHE A 14 9.20 -15.92 -7.22
C PHE A 14 9.18 -17.27 -6.45
N GLU A 15 9.76 -18.32 -7.03
CA GLU A 15 9.95 -19.63 -6.39
C GLU A 15 11.06 -19.60 -5.32
N LEU A 16 12.20 -18.93 -5.56
CA LEU A 16 13.30 -18.86 -4.59
C LEU A 16 12.93 -18.06 -3.32
N ILE A 17 12.07 -17.03 -3.45
CA ILE A 17 11.67 -16.16 -2.33
C ILE A 17 10.62 -16.82 -1.43
N ALA A 18 9.90 -17.84 -1.92
CA ALA A 18 9.00 -18.64 -1.08
C ALA A 18 9.75 -19.57 -0.10
N MET A 19 11.04 -19.86 -0.32
CA MET A 19 11.80 -20.84 0.50
C MET A 19 13.04 -20.31 1.24
N SER A 20 13.51 -19.08 1.03
CA SER A 20 14.81 -18.66 1.60
C SER A 20 14.78 -17.26 2.22
N THR A 21 14.10 -17.13 3.36
CA THR A 21 14.03 -15.88 4.13
C THR A 21 14.99 -15.95 5.32
N TYR A 22 16.07 -15.16 5.30
CA TYR A 22 16.34 -14.10 6.30
C TYR A 22 17.80 -13.62 6.43
N LEU A 23 18.82 -14.27 5.86
CA LEU A 23 20.21 -13.96 6.27
C LEU A 23 21.10 -13.18 5.28
N ILE A 24 20.73 -13.03 4.01
CA ILE A 24 21.56 -12.29 3.04
C ILE A 24 20.96 -10.93 2.62
N PHE A 25 19.64 -10.74 2.76
CA PHE A 25 18.94 -9.54 2.28
C PHE A 25 19.15 -8.27 3.13
N SER A 26 19.57 -8.40 4.39
CA SER A 26 19.71 -7.27 5.32
C SER A 26 20.99 -6.43 5.12
N LEU A 27 21.95 -6.90 4.32
CA LEU A 27 23.24 -6.21 4.09
C LEU A 27 23.30 -5.40 2.78
N LEU A 28 22.26 -5.48 1.94
CA LEU A 28 22.09 -4.68 0.71
C LEU A 28 20.93 -3.68 0.81
N TRP A 29 20.46 -3.39 2.03
CA TRP A 29 19.43 -2.38 2.32
C TRP A 29 19.99 -0.94 2.42
N GLY A 30 21.30 -0.76 2.28
CA GLY A 30 21.92 0.55 2.16
C GLY A 30 22.02 0.97 0.70
N LEU A 31 21.28 2.02 0.31
CA LEU A 31 21.28 2.77 -0.98
C LEU A 31 20.05 2.62 -1.90
N ASN A 32 18.89 2.18 -1.42
CA ASN A 32 17.67 2.43 -2.20
C ASN A 32 17.26 3.91 -2.05
N MET A 33 17.71 4.73 -3.01
CA MET A 33 17.34 6.14 -3.17
C MET A 33 15.83 6.32 -3.43
N ILE A 34 15.13 5.25 -3.80
CA ILE A 34 13.68 5.23 -3.98
C ILE A 34 13.04 4.27 -2.97
N VAL A 35 11.94 4.71 -2.37
CA VAL A 35 11.00 3.86 -1.64
C VAL A 35 9.71 3.74 -2.44
N TYR A 36 9.24 2.52 -2.59
CA TYR A 36 8.02 2.21 -3.35
C TYR A 36 7.02 1.50 -2.45
N GLU A 37 5.83 2.09 -2.35
CA GLU A 37 4.73 1.59 -1.53
C GLU A 37 3.51 1.34 -2.40
N VAL A 38 2.80 0.27 -2.08
CA VAL A 38 1.57 -0.14 -2.75
C VAL A 38 0.61 -0.61 -1.68
N GLU A 39 -0.58 -0.01 -1.65
CA GLU A 39 -1.60 -0.32 -0.66
C GLU A 39 -2.96 -0.47 -1.36
N PRO A 40 -3.72 -1.53 -1.11
CA PRO A 40 -5.11 -1.61 -1.51
C PRO A 40 -5.91 -0.45 -0.87
N VAL A 41 -6.86 0.11 -1.62
CA VAL A 41 -7.74 1.17 -1.10
C VAL A 41 -8.65 0.65 0.03
N GLN A 42 -8.91 -0.65 0.08
CA GLN A 42 -9.69 -1.34 1.09
C GLN A 42 -9.13 -2.75 1.32
N THR A 43 -9.47 -3.37 2.45
CA THR A 43 -8.99 -4.72 2.82
C THR A 43 -9.82 -5.84 2.24
N ASP A 44 -11.12 -5.60 2.08
CA ASP A 44 -12.11 -6.59 1.69
C ASP A 44 -12.73 -6.21 0.35
N TYR A 45 -12.83 -7.16 -0.58
CA TYR A 45 -13.37 -6.95 -1.91
C TYR A 45 -14.43 -8.00 -2.23
N LEU A 46 -15.54 -7.58 -2.84
CA LEU A 46 -16.47 -8.49 -3.48
C LEU A 46 -15.78 -9.16 -4.68
N LEU A 47 -16.24 -10.36 -5.04
CA LEU A 47 -15.83 -11.00 -6.28
C LEU A 47 -16.10 -10.05 -7.45
N GLN A 48 -15.16 -10.00 -8.41
CA GLN A 48 -15.19 -9.12 -9.58
C GLN A 48 -15.16 -7.61 -9.27
N GLU A 49 -15.03 -7.21 -7.99
CA GLU A 49 -14.90 -5.80 -7.61
C GLU A 49 -13.61 -5.19 -8.18
N ASN A 50 -13.64 -3.86 -8.36
CA ASN A 50 -12.46 -3.12 -8.76
C ASN A 50 -11.43 -3.05 -7.63
N ILE A 51 -10.38 -3.85 -7.75
CA ILE A 51 -9.21 -3.74 -6.90
C ILE A 51 -8.42 -2.50 -7.31
N LYS A 52 -8.55 -1.46 -6.49
CA LYS A 52 -7.78 -0.22 -6.59
C LYS A 52 -6.58 -0.28 -5.65
N LEU A 53 -5.43 0.10 -6.16
CA LEU A 53 -4.19 0.25 -5.41
C LEU A 53 -3.77 1.71 -5.41
N ASN A 54 -3.42 2.22 -4.24
CA ASN A 54 -2.66 3.45 -4.08
C ASN A 54 -1.18 3.14 -4.21
N LEU A 55 -0.48 3.90 -5.05
CA LEU A 55 0.95 3.76 -5.29
C LEU A 55 1.66 5.02 -4.82
N LYS A 56 2.79 4.85 -4.14
CA LYS A 56 3.68 5.96 -3.77
C LYS A 56 5.11 5.64 -4.16
N ILE A 57 5.77 6.59 -4.80
CA ILE A 57 7.21 6.51 -5.11
C ILE A 57 7.87 7.72 -4.46
N HIS A 58 8.65 7.47 -3.42
CA HIS A 58 9.33 8.51 -2.68
C HIS A 58 10.83 8.52 -3.02
N ASN A 59 11.34 9.68 -3.44
CA ASN A 59 12.75 9.87 -3.73
C ASN A 59 13.49 10.36 -2.47
N ARG A 60 14.18 9.43 -1.79
CA ARG A 60 15.09 9.71 -0.66
C ARG A 60 16.50 10.09 -1.11
N GLY A 61 16.76 10.06 -2.41
CA GLY A 61 18.04 10.43 -2.99
C GLY A 61 18.28 11.94 -3.05
N SER A 62 19.51 12.30 -3.41
CA SER A 62 19.93 13.70 -3.62
C SER A 62 19.80 14.16 -5.09
N GLN A 63 19.41 13.27 -5.99
CA GLN A 63 19.25 13.55 -7.42
C GLN A 63 17.81 13.28 -7.87
N PRO A 64 17.28 14.03 -8.87
CA PRO A 64 15.99 13.71 -9.46
C PRO A 64 16.00 12.29 -10.05
N VAL A 65 14.86 11.61 -9.92
CA VAL A 65 14.67 10.27 -10.47
C VAL A 65 13.61 10.31 -11.54
N VAL A 66 13.90 9.69 -12.68
CA VAL A 66 12.97 9.60 -13.82
C VAL A 66 12.49 8.16 -13.96
N VAL A 67 11.18 7.96 -13.89
CA VAL A 67 10.54 6.64 -13.98
C VAL A 67 9.33 6.69 -14.92
N PRO A 68 8.89 5.55 -15.50
CA PRO A 68 7.62 5.49 -16.19
C PRO A 68 6.49 5.83 -15.21
N ASP A 69 5.60 6.74 -15.59
CA ASP A 69 4.41 7.12 -14.82
C ASP A 69 3.47 5.91 -14.67
N PRO A 70 3.31 5.34 -13.45
CA PRO A 70 2.47 4.16 -13.21
C PRO A 70 0.99 4.34 -13.57
N SER A 71 0.51 5.57 -13.67
CA SER A 71 -0.89 5.86 -14.01
C SER A 71 -1.19 5.73 -15.51
N ARG A 72 -0.15 5.59 -16.34
CA ARG A 72 -0.29 5.52 -17.80
C ARG A 72 -0.42 4.07 -18.26
N ALA A 73 -1.49 3.79 -19.01
CA ALA A 73 -1.74 2.47 -19.57
C ALA A 73 -0.62 2.01 -20.53
N ALA A 74 0.03 2.96 -21.20
CA ALA A 74 1.14 2.77 -22.12
C ALA A 74 2.43 2.25 -21.46
N ASN A 75 2.57 2.40 -20.14
CA ASN A 75 3.80 2.03 -19.44
C ASN A 75 3.72 0.60 -18.92
N SER A 76 4.79 -0.17 -19.13
CA SER A 76 4.93 -1.55 -18.63
C SER A 76 5.33 -1.65 -17.15
N GLN A 77 5.39 -0.51 -16.44
CA GLN A 77 5.75 -0.44 -15.04
C GLN A 77 4.67 0.27 -14.23
N PRO A 78 4.44 -0.16 -12.98
CA PRO A 78 5.07 -1.30 -12.31
C PRO A 78 4.54 -2.64 -12.84
N VAL A 79 5.25 -3.71 -12.50
CA VAL A 79 4.80 -5.10 -12.70
C VAL A 79 4.12 -5.58 -11.43
N TYR A 80 3.01 -6.30 -11.60
CA TYR A 80 2.22 -6.90 -10.53
C TYR A 80 2.27 -8.41 -10.60
N GLY A 81 2.27 -9.04 -9.43
CA GLY A 81 2.08 -10.48 -9.25
C GLY A 81 0.83 -10.75 -8.43
N LEU A 82 0.03 -11.72 -8.85
CA LEU A 82 -1.15 -12.17 -8.13
C LEU A 82 -1.09 -13.69 -7.91
N ALA A 83 -1.25 -14.12 -6.67
CA ALA A 83 -1.36 -15.53 -6.30
C ALA A 83 -2.58 -15.72 -5.37
N GLY A 84 -3.28 -16.84 -5.50
CA GLY A 84 -4.45 -17.17 -4.70
C GLY A 84 -5.29 -18.30 -5.29
N PRO A 85 -6.46 -18.63 -4.73
CA PRO A 85 -7.30 -19.76 -5.15
C PRO A 85 -7.64 -19.81 -6.65
N GLY A 86 -7.88 -18.65 -7.28
CA GLY A 86 -8.12 -18.54 -8.73
C GLY A 86 -6.87 -18.54 -9.62
N PHE A 87 -5.67 -18.57 -9.03
CA PHE A 87 -4.37 -18.53 -9.71
C PHE A 87 -3.43 -19.58 -9.12
N PRO A 88 -3.62 -20.86 -9.47
CA PRO A 88 -2.79 -21.95 -8.96
C PRO A 88 -1.30 -21.76 -9.34
N GLU A 89 -1.05 -21.09 -10.46
CA GLU A 89 0.26 -20.52 -10.80
C GLU A 89 0.17 -18.98 -10.67
N PRO A 90 1.18 -18.31 -10.05
CA PRO A 90 1.16 -16.86 -9.92
C PRO A 90 1.05 -16.15 -11.27
N LEU A 91 0.07 -15.26 -11.40
CA LEU A 91 -0.11 -14.44 -12.59
C LEU A 91 0.75 -13.17 -12.50
N MET A 92 1.58 -12.94 -13.51
CA MET A 92 2.37 -11.72 -13.67
C MET A 92 1.75 -10.82 -14.75
N PHE A 93 1.65 -9.52 -14.50
CA PHE A 93 1.10 -8.58 -15.48
C PHE A 93 1.55 -7.14 -15.24
N SER A 94 1.41 -6.30 -16.26
CA SER A 94 1.57 -4.84 -16.16
C SER A 94 0.42 -4.15 -16.89
N ASN A 95 0.35 -2.82 -16.83
CA ASN A 95 -0.65 -2.08 -17.60
C ASN A 95 -0.53 -2.37 -19.11
N PHE A 96 0.70 -2.44 -19.64
CA PHE A 96 0.97 -2.63 -21.06
C PHE A 96 0.69 -4.06 -21.55
N THR A 97 1.16 -5.08 -20.83
CA THR A 97 1.15 -6.49 -21.31
C THR A 97 -0.24 -7.01 -21.63
N ARG A 98 -1.31 -6.42 -21.05
CA ARG A 98 -2.68 -6.89 -21.28
C ARG A 98 -3.47 -6.10 -22.31
N HIS A 99 -3.04 -4.88 -22.68
CA HIS A 99 -3.81 -4.03 -23.58
C HIS A 99 -3.45 -4.27 -25.06
N ASP A 100 -2.18 -4.56 -25.39
CA ASP A 100 -1.70 -4.42 -26.78
C ASP A 100 -0.85 -5.62 -27.26
N HIS A 101 -1.43 -6.83 -27.28
CA HIS A 101 -0.78 -7.97 -27.93
C HIS A 101 -0.66 -7.71 -29.46
N GLY A 102 0.57 -7.54 -29.94
CA GLY A 102 0.89 -7.47 -31.38
C GLY A 102 1.04 -6.06 -31.96
N GLN A 103 0.93 -5.01 -31.14
CA GLN A 103 1.26 -3.65 -31.56
C GLN A 103 2.63 -3.20 -31.01
N PRO A 104 3.36 -2.33 -31.73
CA PRO A 104 4.57 -1.75 -31.18
C PRO A 104 4.24 -0.98 -29.90
N PRO A 105 5.11 -1.03 -28.87
CA PRO A 105 4.85 -0.36 -27.61
C PRO A 105 4.64 1.15 -27.84
N PRO A 106 3.61 1.75 -27.23
CA PRO A 106 3.38 3.18 -27.32
C PRO A 106 4.56 3.96 -26.72
N PRO A 107 4.73 5.25 -27.08
CA PRO A 107 5.76 6.08 -26.49
C PRO A 107 5.66 6.09 -24.96
N LEU A 108 6.79 5.83 -24.31
CA LEU A 108 6.89 5.85 -22.85
C LEU A 108 6.59 7.24 -22.31
N GLN A 109 5.73 7.28 -21.29
CA GLN A 109 5.39 8.50 -20.59
C GLN A 109 6.13 8.51 -19.26
N LEU A 110 7.19 9.31 -19.18
CA LEU A 110 8.04 9.41 -18.00
C LEU A 110 7.56 10.52 -17.07
N THR A 111 7.78 10.33 -15.78
CA THR A 111 7.62 11.35 -14.75
C THR A 111 8.94 11.53 -14.01
N THR A 112 9.21 12.76 -13.60
CA THR A 112 10.40 13.13 -12.83
C THR A 112 9.98 13.39 -11.39
N ILE A 113 10.69 12.77 -10.44
CA ILE A 113 10.47 12.91 -9.00
C ILE A 113 11.70 13.59 -8.41
N ALA A 114 11.54 14.82 -7.93
CA ALA A 114 12.64 15.60 -7.36
C ALA A 114 13.17 14.97 -6.05
N PRO A 115 14.39 15.32 -5.60
CA PRO A 115 14.89 14.94 -4.29
C PRO A 115 13.92 15.30 -3.16
N GLY A 116 13.58 14.34 -2.31
CA GLY A 116 12.61 14.49 -1.22
C GLY A 116 11.14 14.46 -1.64
N GLU A 117 10.84 14.44 -2.94
CA GLU A 117 9.48 14.42 -3.45
C GLU A 117 8.85 13.02 -3.38
N THR A 118 7.52 12.98 -3.34
CA THR A 118 6.73 11.76 -3.46
C THR A 118 5.76 11.88 -4.62
N TRP A 119 5.89 10.98 -5.59
CA TRP A 119 4.86 10.76 -6.58
C TRP A 119 3.75 9.89 -5.98
N ASN A 120 2.49 10.25 -6.25
CA ASN A 120 1.31 9.51 -5.80
C ASN A 120 0.40 9.20 -7.00
N GLY A 121 -0.18 8.00 -7.03
CA GLY A 121 -1.16 7.65 -8.05
C GLY A 121 -1.98 6.41 -7.71
N GLU A 122 -2.86 6.04 -8.63
CA GLU A 122 -3.78 4.89 -8.50
C GLU A 122 -3.52 3.90 -9.64
N SER A 123 -3.59 2.60 -9.34
CA SER A 123 -3.74 1.54 -10.33
C SER A 123 -5.01 0.74 -10.10
N ARG A 124 -5.63 0.29 -11.18
CA ARG A 124 -6.87 -0.51 -11.16
C ARG A 124 -6.57 -1.89 -11.71
N LEU A 125 -6.41 -2.87 -10.83
CA LEU A 125 -6.03 -4.22 -11.24
C LEU A 125 -7.16 -4.94 -11.96
N ASN A 126 -8.44 -4.61 -11.73
CA ASN A 126 -9.54 -5.36 -12.35
C ASN A 126 -9.66 -5.16 -13.89
N ARG A 127 -9.04 -4.10 -14.43
CA ARG A 127 -8.83 -3.97 -15.88
C ARG A 127 -7.82 -5.00 -16.40
N LEU A 128 -7.00 -5.52 -15.50
CA LEU A 128 -5.83 -6.35 -15.75
C LEU A 128 -5.98 -7.80 -15.25
N VAL A 129 -6.94 -8.10 -14.37
CA VAL A 129 -7.20 -9.46 -13.87
C VAL A 129 -8.63 -9.56 -13.33
N THR A 130 -9.27 -10.72 -13.47
CA THR A 130 -10.60 -11.00 -12.90
C THR A 130 -10.43 -11.95 -11.72
N ILE A 131 -10.97 -11.60 -10.56
CA ILE A 131 -11.01 -12.47 -9.37
C ILE A 131 -12.45 -12.96 -9.19
N ASP A 132 -12.67 -14.25 -9.41
CA ASP A 132 -13.98 -14.91 -9.37
C ASP A 132 -14.08 -16.04 -8.33
N THR A 133 -12.96 -16.35 -7.68
CA THR A 133 -12.86 -17.41 -6.67
C THR A 133 -12.65 -16.77 -5.30
N PRO A 134 -13.46 -17.10 -4.29
CA PRO A 134 -13.25 -16.60 -2.93
C PRO A 134 -11.94 -17.09 -2.30
N GLY A 135 -11.41 -16.30 -1.37
CA GLY A 135 -10.32 -16.68 -0.47
C GLY A 135 -9.24 -15.61 -0.33
N ASP A 136 -8.10 -16.04 0.20
CA ASP A 136 -6.96 -15.17 0.48
C ASP A 136 -6.10 -14.98 -0.77
N TYR A 137 -5.87 -13.73 -1.15
CA TYR A 137 -5.01 -13.39 -2.26
C TYR A 137 -3.76 -12.66 -1.78
N ARG A 138 -2.68 -12.80 -2.55
CA ARG A 138 -1.46 -12.03 -2.35
C ARG A 138 -1.15 -11.23 -3.60
N ILE A 139 -0.99 -9.92 -3.42
CA ILE A 139 -0.55 -8.99 -4.46
C ILE A 139 0.89 -8.58 -4.15
N ALA A 140 1.79 -8.86 -5.10
CA ALA A 140 3.14 -8.33 -5.11
C ALA A 140 3.25 -7.23 -6.17
N SER A 141 4.11 -6.24 -5.95
CA SER A 141 4.39 -5.22 -6.95
C SER A 141 5.85 -4.79 -6.91
N MET A 142 6.42 -4.54 -8.09
CA MET A 142 7.78 -4.06 -8.23
C MET A 142 7.87 -3.00 -9.32
N LEU A 143 8.64 -1.96 -9.01
CA LEU A 143 9.13 -0.99 -9.99
C LEU A 143 10.54 -1.42 -10.43
N ALA A 144 10.68 -1.86 -11.67
CA ALA A 144 11.96 -2.15 -12.32
C ALA A 144 12.17 -1.25 -13.54
N TRP A 145 13.05 -0.27 -13.40
CA TRP A 145 13.34 0.68 -14.46
C TRP A 145 14.81 1.09 -14.44
N GLN A 146 15.54 0.78 -15.52
CA GLN A 146 16.98 0.99 -15.59
C GLN A 146 17.70 0.34 -14.40
N GLU A 147 18.40 1.11 -13.58
CA GLU A 147 19.10 0.63 -12.37
C GLU A 147 18.20 0.59 -11.13
N ILE A 148 16.95 1.09 -11.22
CA ILE A 148 15.99 1.07 -10.12
C ILE A 148 15.33 -0.30 -10.10
N ARG A 149 15.48 -1.02 -8.98
CA ARG A 149 14.72 -2.22 -8.64
C ARG A 149 14.25 -2.12 -7.20
N VAL A 150 12.97 -1.80 -7.03
CA VAL A 150 12.35 -1.67 -5.71
C VAL A 150 11.04 -2.43 -5.66
N ARG A 151 10.88 -3.25 -4.64
CA ARG A 151 9.68 -4.06 -4.41
C ARG A 151 8.86 -3.42 -3.28
N ALA A 152 7.55 -3.33 -3.48
CA ALA A 152 6.64 -2.94 -2.42
C ALA A 152 6.39 -4.11 -1.46
N GLN A 153 5.91 -3.82 -0.27
CA GLN A 153 5.44 -4.87 0.65
C GLN A 153 4.28 -5.65 0.01
N ASP A 154 4.28 -6.98 0.17
CA ASP A 154 3.19 -7.83 -0.29
C ASP A 154 1.88 -7.48 0.43
N GLN A 155 0.81 -7.34 -0.35
CA GLN A 155 -0.53 -6.99 0.12
C GLN A 155 -1.41 -8.23 0.15
N ARG A 156 -2.33 -8.30 1.13
CA ARG A 156 -3.20 -9.47 1.33
C ARG A 156 -4.67 -9.04 1.41
N PRO A 157 -5.29 -8.70 0.28
CA PRO A 157 -6.73 -8.47 0.24
C PRO A 157 -7.50 -9.78 0.43
N GLU A 158 -8.64 -9.69 1.10
CA GLU A 158 -9.56 -10.80 1.35
C GLU A 158 -10.77 -10.72 0.41
N PHE A 159 -11.18 -11.87 -0.15
CA PHE A 159 -12.35 -11.99 -1.01
C PHE A 159 -13.35 -12.98 -0.39
N PRO A 160 -14.29 -12.51 0.44
CA PRO A 160 -15.25 -13.38 1.11
C PRO A 160 -16.17 -14.10 0.12
N GLY A 161 -16.52 -15.35 0.45
CA GLY A 161 -17.38 -16.20 -0.37
C GLY A 161 -18.87 -15.85 -0.32
N GLU A 162 -19.29 -15.02 0.63
CA GLU A 162 -20.63 -14.47 0.69
C GLU A 162 -20.61 -13.00 0.29
N PRO A 163 -21.56 -12.53 -0.55
CA PRO A 163 -21.71 -11.10 -0.78
C PRO A 163 -21.97 -10.42 0.57
N ALA A 164 -21.22 -9.36 0.87
CA ALA A 164 -21.53 -8.51 2.02
C ALA A 164 -23.02 -8.13 1.92
N ALA A 165 -23.80 -8.51 2.94
CA ALA A 165 -25.24 -8.25 2.94
C ALA A 165 -25.48 -6.77 2.61
N PRO A 166 -26.38 -6.44 1.66
CA PRO A 166 -26.62 -5.06 1.26
C PRO A 166 -27.06 -4.26 2.50
N GLY A 167 -26.19 -3.37 2.97
CA GLY A 167 -26.42 -2.55 4.17
C GLY A 167 -25.27 -2.51 5.17
N VAL A 168 -24.27 -3.38 5.08
CA VAL A 168 -23.08 -3.30 5.94
C VAL A 168 -21.97 -2.53 5.22
N ILE A 169 -22.06 -1.20 5.24
CA ILE A 169 -20.85 -0.39 5.11
C ILE A 169 -20.06 -0.70 6.37
N ALA A 170 -19.06 -1.58 6.26
CA ALA A 170 -18.09 -1.82 7.33
C ALA A 170 -17.24 -0.55 7.49
N HIS A 171 -17.80 0.48 8.11
CA HIS A 171 -17.03 1.50 8.80
C HIS A 171 -16.36 0.80 9.98
N ARG A 172 -15.25 0.10 9.73
CA ARG A 172 -14.36 -0.27 10.83
C ARG A 172 -13.82 1.03 11.38
N PRO A 173 -14.09 1.38 12.65
CA PRO A 173 -13.58 2.62 13.21
C PRO A 173 -12.06 2.56 13.17
N ARG A 174 -11.47 3.55 12.50
CA ARG A 174 -10.06 3.91 12.59
C ARG A 174 -9.69 3.85 14.07
N SER A 175 -8.79 2.93 14.44
CA SER A 175 -8.34 2.69 15.81
C SER A 175 -8.12 4.03 16.51
N ALA A 176 -9.08 4.43 17.34
CA ALA A 176 -8.94 5.58 18.20
C ALA A 176 -7.88 5.18 19.22
N SER A 177 -6.75 5.87 19.16
CA SER A 177 -5.71 5.85 20.19
C SER A 177 -6.36 5.87 21.56
N LEU A 178 -5.99 4.92 22.43
CA LEU A 178 -6.34 4.94 23.85
C LEU A 178 -6.02 6.34 24.42
N GLN A 179 -7.05 7.16 24.60
CA GLN A 179 -6.98 8.31 25.48
C GLN A 179 -7.26 7.82 26.90
N SER A 180 -6.23 7.95 27.72
CA SER A 180 -6.20 7.71 29.15
C SER A 180 -7.42 8.32 29.85
N ARG A 181 -8.15 7.48 30.59
CA ARG A 181 -9.18 7.91 31.55
C ARG A 181 -8.59 8.88 32.57
N PRO A 182 -9.16 10.07 32.79
CA PRO A 182 -8.99 10.79 34.06
C PRO A 182 -9.87 10.11 35.12
N GLY A 183 -9.30 9.86 36.29
CA GLY A 183 -9.96 9.20 37.42
C GLY A 183 -11.14 10.01 37.99
N PRO A 184 -12.04 9.36 38.77
CA PRO A 184 -13.26 9.99 39.21
C PRO A 184 -13.02 11.06 40.28
N ASP A 185 -13.79 12.14 40.15
CA ASP A 185 -13.93 13.27 41.06
C ASP A 185 -14.05 12.83 42.53
N ARG A 186 -13.20 13.42 43.37
CA ARG A 186 -13.44 13.49 44.81
C ARG A 186 -14.27 14.75 45.11
N ILE A 187 -15.52 14.52 45.50
CA ILE A 187 -16.38 15.45 46.21
C ILE A 187 -15.77 15.75 47.59
N PRO A 188 -15.61 17.01 48.04
CA PRO A 188 -15.51 17.31 49.46
C PRO A 188 -16.88 17.63 50.04
N ALA A 189 -17.27 16.86 51.06
CA ALA A 189 -18.41 17.12 51.91
C ALA A 189 -18.12 18.25 52.91
N ALA A 190 -19.16 19.02 53.22
CA ALA A 190 -19.16 20.13 54.16
C ALA A 190 -19.29 19.67 55.63
N GLY A 191 -18.83 20.54 56.55
CA GLY A 191 -19.14 20.55 57.99
C GLY A 191 -17.89 20.72 58.86
N ASP A 192 -17.83 21.53 59.92
CA ASP A 192 -18.75 22.51 60.51
C ASP A 192 -17.94 23.31 61.57
N ARG A 193 -18.16 24.64 61.66
CA ARG A 193 -17.92 25.62 62.77
C ARG A 193 -16.49 25.73 63.40
N VAL A 194 -16.03 26.83 64.02
CA VAL A 194 -16.66 27.71 65.04
C VAL A 194 -15.89 29.06 65.16
N ASN A 195 -16.64 30.15 65.40
CA ASN A 195 -16.36 31.42 66.11
C ASN A 195 -15.15 32.33 65.82
N GLY A 196 -15.47 33.63 65.71
CA GLY A 196 -14.57 34.72 66.08
C GLY A 196 -14.99 36.09 65.52
N SER A 197 -15.98 36.73 66.15
CA SER A 197 -16.32 38.15 65.92
C SER A 197 -15.13 39.07 66.16
N LEU A 198 -14.96 40.14 65.37
CA LEU A 198 -14.69 41.51 65.85
C LEU A 198 -14.58 42.54 64.70
N LEU A 199 -15.60 43.41 64.63
CA LEU A 199 -15.58 44.87 64.40
C LEU A 199 -14.83 45.50 63.19
N HIS A 200 -15.63 45.99 62.21
CA HIS A 200 -15.79 47.42 61.80
C HIS A 200 -14.58 48.23 61.19
N PRO A 201 -14.80 49.39 60.51
CA PRO A 201 -14.94 49.45 59.04
C PRO A 201 -14.23 50.67 58.37
N VAL A 202 -14.55 50.90 57.09
CA VAL A 202 -14.58 52.19 56.36
C VAL A 202 -13.29 52.73 55.70
N ARG A 203 -13.48 52.99 54.39
CA ARG A 203 -12.79 53.86 53.42
C ARG A 203 -11.56 53.32 52.70
#